data_AF-A0AA35X0F6-F1
#
_entry.id   AF-A0AA35X0F6-F1
#
_cell.length_a   1.000
_cell.length_b   1.000
_cell.length_c   1.000
_cell.angle_alpha   90.00
_cell.angle_beta   90.00
_cell.angle_gamma   90.00
#
_symmetry.space_group_name_H-M   'P 1'
#
loop_
_entity.id
_entity.type
_entity.pdbx_description
1 polymer ?
#
loop_
_entity_poly.entity_id
_entity_poly.type
_entity_poly.pdbx_seq_one_letter_code
_entity_poly.pdbx_strand_id
1 'polypeptide(L)'
;MGHLTLKGPITQERLHQIIRRSGAIRAGATIEPEQRMKQYEYDGYSGAMYYSKTQNMKAAEDKLFEIRVPPENVHTKSNAPSEPGYVYVIVGERVITGGGDSSWWSWCIIL
;
A
#
# COMPACT_ATOMS: atom_id res chain seq x y z
N MET A 1 -9.70 -3.58 15.15
CA MET A 1 -8.70 -4.16 14.23
C MET A 1 -9.26 -4.04 12.83
N GLY A 2 -8.50 -3.49 11.89
CA GLY A 2 -8.90 -3.51 10.48
C GLY A 2 -8.96 -4.95 9.98
N HIS A 3 -9.77 -5.23 8.95
CA HIS A 3 -9.77 -6.53 8.29
C HIS A 3 -9.31 -6.38 6.85
N LEU A 4 -8.20 -7.03 6.49
CA LEU A 4 -7.67 -7.04 5.13
C LEU A 4 -7.88 -8.40 4.49
N THR A 5 -8.42 -8.41 3.27
CA THR A 5 -8.55 -9.63 2.47
C THR A 5 -7.54 -9.65 1.33
N LEU A 6 -6.74 -10.70 1.23
CA LEU A 6 -5.84 -10.91 0.10
C LEU A 6 -6.62 -11.34 -1.15
N LYS A 7 -6.35 -10.71 -2.30
CA LYS A 7 -7.04 -10.98 -3.58
C LYS A 7 -6.04 -11.15 -4.72
N GLY A 8 -5.85 -12.37 -5.21
CA GLY A 8 -4.98 -12.64 -6.34
C GLY A 8 -4.44 -14.08 -6.38
N PRO A 9 -3.40 -14.35 -7.20
CA PRO A 9 -2.73 -13.37 -8.05
C PRO A 9 -3.63 -12.90 -9.22
N ILE A 10 -3.65 -11.60 -9.47
CA ILE A 10 -4.26 -10.99 -10.68
C ILE A 10 -3.18 -10.61 -11.68
N THR A 11 -3.55 -10.17 -12.89
CA THR A 11 -2.58 -9.66 -13.87
C THR A 11 -2.07 -8.27 -13.49
N GLN A 12 -0.89 -7.88 -13.99
CA GLN A 12 -0.33 -6.56 -13.76
C GLN A 12 -1.20 -5.46 -14.38
N GLU A 13 -1.80 -5.69 -15.56
CA GLU A 13 -2.72 -4.74 -16.19
C GLU A 13 -3.93 -4.47 -15.28
N ARG A 14 -4.46 -5.52 -14.64
CA ARG A 14 -5.56 -5.35 -13.70
C ARG A 14 -5.12 -4.59 -12.45
N LEU A 15 -3.92 -4.86 -11.95
CA LEU A 15 -3.34 -4.11 -10.82
C LEU A 15 -3.13 -2.62 -11.18
N HIS A 16 -2.68 -2.33 -12.40
CA HIS A 16 -2.57 -0.97 -12.95
C HIS A 16 -3.92 -0.25 -13.07
N GLN A 17 -5.02 -0.98 -13.27
CA GLN A 17 -6.37 -0.38 -13.22
C GLN A 17 -6.80 -0.08 -11.78
N ILE A 18 -6.40 -0.92 -10.83
CA ILE A 18 -6.77 -0.79 -9.42
C ILE A 18 -6.08 0.42 -8.78
N ILE A 19 -4.78 0.62 -9.01
CA ILE A 19 -4.02 1.76 -8.45
C ILE A 19 -4.60 3.12 -8.87
N ARG A 20 -5.27 3.21 -10.02
CA ARG A 20 -5.92 4.44 -10.50
C ARG A 20 -7.18 4.82 -9.71
N ARG A 21 -7.79 3.88 -8.98
CA ARG A 21 -9.06 4.12 -8.25
C ARG A 21 -8.81 4.97 -7.01
N SER A 22 -9.69 5.93 -6.71
CA SER A 22 -9.55 6.84 -5.56
C SER A 22 -9.25 6.12 -4.24
N GLY A 23 -9.86 4.96 -3.99
CA GLY A 23 -9.66 4.15 -2.79
C GLY A 23 -8.34 3.37 -2.69
N ALA A 24 -7.44 3.44 -3.68
CA ALA A 24 -6.09 2.90 -3.54
C ALA A 24 -5.27 3.77 -2.59
N ILE A 25 -4.94 3.21 -1.43
CA ILE A 25 -4.30 3.95 -0.33
C ILE A 25 -2.83 3.60 -0.16
N ARG A 26 -2.41 2.39 -0.57
CA ARG A 26 -1.02 1.94 -0.49
C ARG A 26 -0.67 1.03 -1.66
N ALA A 27 0.58 1.05 -2.10
CA ALA A 27 1.16 0.09 -3.02
C ALA A 27 2.55 -0.33 -2.55
N GLY A 28 2.98 -1.52 -2.95
CA GLY A 28 4.39 -1.85 -2.90
C GLY A 28 4.74 -3.25 -3.35
N ALA A 29 5.95 -3.70 -3.02
CA ALA A 29 6.42 -5.05 -3.36
C ALA A 29 6.73 -5.94 -2.13
N THR A 30 6.66 -7.25 -2.33
CA THR A 30 6.97 -8.27 -1.32
C THR A 30 7.18 -9.65 -1.95
N ILE A 31 7.97 -10.50 -1.29
CA ILE A 31 8.07 -11.93 -1.61
C ILE A 31 6.95 -12.78 -0.99
N GLU A 32 6.31 -12.27 0.09
CA GLU A 32 5.34 -13.02 0.90
C GLU A 32 4.07 -12.19 1.15
N PRO A 33 3.10 -12.21 0.21
CA PRO A 33 1.94 -11.33 0.25
C PRO A 33 1.03 -11.57 1.47
N GLU A 34 0.89 -12.81 1.93
CA GLU A 34 0.08 -13.14 3.12
C GLU A 34 0.67 -12.57 4.40
N GLN A 35 1.99 -12.72 4.60
CA GLN A 35 2.66 -12.15 5.76
C GLN A 35 2.59 -10.63 5.74
N ARG A 36 2.82 -10.02 4.56
CA ARG A 36 2.73 -8.58 4.40
C ARG A 36 1.30 -8.05 4.64
N MET A 37 0.28 -8.79 4.23
CA MET A 37 -1.12 -8.45 4.51
C MET A 37 -1.38 -8.41 6.02
N LYS A 38 -0.96 -9.45 6.77
CA LYS A 38 -1.14 -9.50 8.23
C LYS A 38 -0.43 -8.36 8.94
N GLN A 39 0.76 -7.98 8.47
CA GLN A 39 1.47 -6.80 8.97
C GLN A 39 0.62 -5.53 8.78
N TYR A 40 0.09 -5.30 7.59
CA TYR A 40 -0.76 -4.13 7.36
C TYR A 40 -2.08 -4.18 8.12
N GLU A 41 -2.66 -5.36 8.30
CA GLU A 41 -3.86 -5.53 9.13
C GLU A 41 -3.59 -5.10 10.58
N TYR A 42 -2.42 -5.49 11.12
CA TYR A 42 -1.94 -5.04 12.43
C TYR A 42 -1.69 -3.52 12.47
N ASP A 43 -1.15 -2.94 11.39
CA ASP A 43 -0.93 -1.49 11.25
C ASP A 43 -2.23 -0.66 11.06
N GLY A 44 -3.40 -1.33 11.12
CA GLY A 44 -4.71 -0.70 11.08
C GLY A 44 -5.33 -0.57 9.69
N TYR A 45 -4.75 -1.19 8.67
CA TYR A 45 -5.33 -1.20 7.33
C TYR A 45 -6.52 -2.16 7.24
N SER A 46 -7.52 -1.79 6.45
CA SER A 46 -8.68 -2.62 6.15
C SER A 46 -9.05 -2.54 4.66
N GLY A 47 -9.81 -3.53 4.17
CA GLY A 47 -10.27 -3.61 2.78
C GLY A 47 -9.64 -4.78 2.03
N ALA A 48 -9.09 -4.51 0.84
CA ALA A 48 -8.54 -5.55 -0.04
C ALA A 48 -7.10 -5.25 -0.44
N MET A 49 -6.23 -6.26 -0.30
CA MET A 49 -4.87 -6.25 -0.83
C MET A 49 -4.83 -7.07 -2.11
N TYR A 50 -4.81 -6.39 -3.25
CA TYR A 50 -4.66 -7.02 -4.56
C TYR A 50 -3.20 -7.23 -4.86
N TYR A 51 -2.82 -8.39 -5.38
CA TYR A 51 -1.43 -8.69 -5.70
C TYR A 51 -1.26 -9.38 -7.06
N SER A 52 -0.12 -9.14 -7.70
CA SER A 52 0.28 -9.74 -8.97
C SER A 52 1.70 -10.31 -8.85
N LYS A 53 1.97 -11.39 -9.58
CA LYS A 53 3.33 -11.91 -9.78
C LYS A 53 4.14 -10.97 -10.67
N THR A 54 5.44 -10.91 -10.45
CA THR A 54 6.40 -10.19 -11.28
C THR A 54 7.76 -10.89 -11.28
N GLN A 55 8.52 -10.73 -12.37
CA GLN A 55 9.91 -11.17 -12.46
C GLN A 55 10.90 -10.12 -11.91
N ASN A 56 10.42 -8.90 -11.68
CA ASN A 56 11.21 -7.81 -11.15
C ASN A 56 10.31 -6.93 -10.27
N MET A 57 10.43 -7.10 -8.95
CA MET A 57 9.65 -6.35 -7.96
C MET A 57 9.90 -4.85 -8.06
N LYS A 58 11.17 -4.44 -8.17
CA LYS A 58 11.55 -3.04 -8.30
C LYS A 58 10.88 -2.35 -9.48
N ALA A 59 11.03 -2.93 -10.68
CA ALA A 59 10.46 -2.37 -11.90
C ALA A 59 8.93 -2.33 -11.87
N ALA A 60 8.29 -3.34 -11.29
CA ALA A 60 6.83 -3.38 -11.18
C ALA A 60 6.27 -2.36 -10.17
N GLU A 61 6.93 -2.17 -9.03
CA GLU A 61 6.55 -1.15 -8.05
C GLU A 61 6.79 0.27 -8.59
N ASP A 62 7.94 0.52 -9.23
CA ASP A 62 8.21 1.79 -9.90
C ASP A 62 7.12 2.09 -10.95
N LYS A 63 6.66 1.07 -11.70
CA LYS A 63 5.57 1.25 -12.66
C LYS A 63 4.24 1.64 -12.00
N LEU A 64 3.94 1.14 -10.81
CA LEU A 64 2.75 1.58 -10.07
C LEU A 64 2.88 3.04 -9.65
N PHE A 65 4.05 3.45 -9.16
CA PHE A 65 4.29 4.84 -8.75
C PHE A 65 4.26 5.83 -9.92
N GLU A 66 4.67 5.43 -11.13
CA GLU A 66 4.47 6.21 -12.35
C GLU A 66 2.98 6.46 -12.65
N ILE A 67 2.11 5.48 -12.38
CA ILE A 67 0.67 5.61 -12.62
C ILE A 67 0.05 6.51 -11.56
N ARG A 68 0.34 6.23 -10.29
CA ARG A 68 -0.10 7.04 -9.14
C ARG A 68 0.64 6.58 -7.88
N VAL A 69 1.14 7.54 -7.12
CA VAL A 69 1.60 7.30 -5.74
C VAL A 69 0.39 7.38 -4.80
N PRO A 70 0.05 6.29 -4.09
CA PRO A 70 -1.03 6.32 -3.10
C PRO A 70 -0.69 7.21 -1.89
N PRO A 71 -1.68 7.77 -1.18
CA PRO A 71 -1.46 8.71 -0.09
C PRO A 71 -0.67 8.14 1.11
N GLU A 72 -0.76 6.84 1.40
CA GLU A 72 -0.02 6.20 2.51
C GLU A 72 1.38 5.71 2.11
N ASN A 73 1.80 5.95 0.86
CA ASN A 73 3.16 5.67 0.42
C ASN A 73 4.09 6.82 0.84
N VAL A 74 5.04 6.51 1.73
CA VAL A 74 6.07 7.47 2.17
C VAL A 74 7.12 7.76 1.09
N HIS A 75 7.28 6.87 0.11
CA HIS A 75 8.26 6.98 -0.96
C HIS A 75 7.57 7.00 -2.33
N THR A 76 8.15 7.74 -3.27
CA THR A 76 7.70 7.82 -4.67
C THR A 76 8.51 6.94 -5.62
N LYS A 77 9.54 6.25 -5.10
CA LYS A 77 10.41 5.33 -5.83
C LYS A 77 10.56 4.03 -5.05
N SER A 78 10.66 2.93 -5.78
CA SER A 78 10.84 1.59 -5.23
C SER A 78 12.19 1.44 -4.54
N ASN A 79 12.19 0.86 -3.34
CA ASN A 79 13.39 0.37 -2.65
C ASN A 79 13.49 -1.16 -2.65
N ALA A 80 12.61 -1.84 -3.39
CA ALA A 80 12.60 -3.28 -3.50
C ALA A 80 13.82 -3.80 -4.30
N PRO A 81 14.27 -5.05 -4.03
CA PRO A 81 15.27 -5.71 -4.86
C PRO A 81 14.74 -6.00 -6.27
N SER A 82 15.65 -6.01 -7.25
CA SER A 82 15.35 -6.35 -8.66
C SER A 82 15.27 -7.86 -8.87
N GLU A 83 14.35 -8.53 -8.16
CA GLU A 83 14.18 -9.98 -8.19
C GLU A 83 12.71 -10.39 -8.40
N PRO A 84 12.43 -11.66 -8.75
CA PRO A 84 11.06 -12.16 -8.86
C PRO A 84 10.33 -12.13 -7.51
N GLY A 85 9.03 -11.86 -7.56
CA GLY A 85 8.19 -11.80 -6.37
C GLY A 85 6.80 -11.29 -6.68
N TYR A 86 6.27 -10.45 -5.80
CA TYR A 86 4.93 -9.88 -5.94
C TYR A 86 4.94 -8.38 -5.78
N VAL A 87 4.02 -7.75 -6.48
CA VAL A 87 3.66 -6.34 -6.30
C VAL A 87 2.18 -6.28 -5.91
N TYR A 88 1.81 -5.34 -5.05
CA TYR A 88 0.47 -5.23 -4.49
C TYR A 88 -0.04 -3.81 -4.41
N VAL A 89 -1.36 -3.69 -4.30
CA VAL A 89 -2.09 -2.45 -4.04
C VAL A 89 -3.16 -2.73 -3.00
N ILE A 90 -3.21 -1.90 -1.97
CA ILE A 90 -4.24 -1.92 -0.94
C ILE A 90 -5.31 -0.90 -1.31
N VAL A 91 -6.55 -1.37 -1.37
CA VAL A 91 -7.74 -0.56 -1.54
C VAL A 91 -8.58 -0.63 -0.28
N GLY A 92 -8.87 0.53 0.32
CA GLY A 92 -9.62 0.62 1.56
C GLY A 92 -9.23 1.83 2.38
N GLU A 93 -9.11 1.65 3.68
CA GLU A 93 -8.81 2.71 4.64
C GLU A 93 -7.78 2.26 5.67
N ARG A 94 -7.11 3.22 6.30
CA ARG A 94 -6.24 3.00 7.46
C ARG A 94 -6.88 3.63 8.67
N VAL A 95 -7.36 2.79 9.59
CA VAL A 95 -7.92 3.25 10.86
C VAL A 95 -6.79 3.27 11.87
N ILE A 96 -6.32 4.46 12.22
CA ILE A 96 -5.38 4.63 13.33
C ILE A 96 -6.18 4.32 14.60
N THR A 97 -6.00 3.14 15.18
CA THR A 97 -6.49 2.87 16.53
C THR A 97 -5.67 3.73 17.48
N GLY A 98 -6.21 4.88 17.85
CA GLY A 98 -5.61 5.78 18.82
C GLY A 98 -5.43 5.07 20.16
N GLY A 99 -4.20 4.68 20.46
CA GLY A 99 -3.68 4.82 21.82
C GLY A 99 -3.40 6.31 22.00
N GLY A 100 -4.06 6.92 22.99
CA GLY A 100 -4.10 8.37 23.15
C GLY A 100 -2.72 9.04 23.17
N ASP A 101 -2.60 10.09 22.38
CA ASP A 101 -2.19 11.39 22.91
C ASP A 101 -2.73 12.50 22.01
N SER A 102 -3.86 13.05 22.44
CA SER A 102 -4.38 14.32 21.95
C SER A 102 -3.53 15.45 22.53
N SER A 103 -2.44 15.80 21.86
CA SER A 103 -1.82 17.12 21.89
C SER A 103 -0.83 17.22 20.73
N TRP A 104 -0.46 18.43 20.31
CA TRP A 104 0.39 18.76 19.15
C TRP A 104 -0.35 18.84 17.81
N TRP A 105 -1.24 19.83 17.68
CA TRP A 105 -1.20 20.85 16.61
C TRP A 105 -2.08 22.03 17.09
N SER A 106 -1.62 22.75 18.12
CA SER A 106 -2.13 24.11 18.36
C SER A 106 -1.25 25.06 17.56
N TRP A 107 -1.89 25.79 16.66
CA TRP A 107 -1.27 26.70 15.72
C TRP A 107 -0.42 27.75 16.43
N CYS A 108 0.86 27.82 16.04
CA CYS A 108 1.62 29.05 16.10
C CYS A 108 1.36 29.79 14.78
N ILE A 109 0.87 31.03 14.85
CA ILE A 109 1.04 32.20 13.96
C ILE A 109 0.12 33.28 14.57
N ILE A 110 0.63 34.15 15.44
CA ILE A 110 1.15 35.50 15.13
C ILE A 110 0.11 36.35 14.38
N LEU A 111 -0.57 37.23 15.12
CA LEU A 111 -0.64 38.68 14.89
C LEU A 111 -1.07 39.37 16.19
#